data_AF-A0A4Z0L167-F1
#
_entry.id   AF-A0A4Z0L167-F1
#
_cell.length_a   1.000
_cell.length_b   1.000
_cell.length_c   1.000
_cell.angle_alpha   90.00
_cell.angle_beta   90.00
_cell.angle_gamma   90.00
#
_symmetry.space_group_name_H-M   'P 1'
#
loop_
_entity.id
_entity.type
_entity.pdbx_description
1 polymer ?
#
loop_
_entity_poly.entity_id
_entity_poly.type
_entity_poly.pdbx_seq_one_letter_code
_entity_poly.pdbx_strand_id
1 'polypeptide(L)'
;SPAPHRRTTTCAPPRPPEAQPCALLVINICSLSWSDVEAAGLMSHPLWSHFDILFKHFNSGTSYSGPAAIRLLRASCGQPSHTRLYQPADNECYLFDNLAKLGFIQHLMMDHNGEFGGFLKEVRENGGMQSELMNQSGLPTALLSFDGSPVYD
;
A
#
# COMPACT_ATOMS: atom_id res chain seq x y z
N SER A 1 23.12 -12.83 4.17
CA SER A 1 22.03 -12.15 3.45
C SER A 1 22.58 -10.94 2.71
N PRO A 2 22.18 -10.68 1.45
CA PRO A 2 22.60 -9.48 0.74
C PRO A 2 22.13 -8.21 1.48
N ALA A 3 22.93 -7.15 1.40
CA ALA A 3 22.57 -5.86 1.97
C ALA A 3 21.23 -5.36 1.38
N PRO A 4 20.39 -4.64 2.15
CA PRO A 4 19.03 -4.31 1.74
C PRO A 4 18.93 -3.66 0.36
N HIS A 5 19.87 -2.78 0.02
CA HIS A 5 19.92 -2.05 -1.25
C HIS A 5 20.28 -2.91 -2.48
N ARG A 6 20.56 -4.22 -2.32
CA ARG A 6 20.88 -5.15 -3.42
C ARG A 6 19.79 -6.20 -3.64
N ARG A 7 18.64 -6.07 -2.99
CA ARG A 7 17.54 -7.04 -3.08
C ARG A 7 16.48 -6.50 -4.03
N THR A 8 16.11 -7.29 -5.02
CA THR A 8 15.03 -6.99 -5.96
C THR A 8 14.18 -8.23 -6.18
N THR A 9 12.89 -8.02 -6.41
CA THR A 9 11.96 -9.05 -6.85
C THR A 9 11.88 -8.96 -8.36
N THR A 10 12.49 -9.90 -9.07
CA THR A 10 12.44 -9.94 -10.53
C THR A 10 11.04 -10.34 -10.97
N CYS A 11 10.33 -9.45 -11.67
CA CYS A 11 9.09 -9.85 -12.33
C CYS A 11 9.41 -10.82 -13.49
N ALA A 12 8.62 -11.89 -13.57
CA ALA A 12 8.77 -12.92 -14.58
C ALA A 12 8.63 -12.35 -16.01
N PRO A 13 9.16 -13.04 -17.04
CA PRO A 13 8.92 -12.71 -18.45
C PRO A 13 7.40 -12.70 -18.77
N PRO A 14 7.00 -12.15 -19.95
CA PRO A 14 5.60 -11.99 -20.32
C PRO A 14 4.74 -13.23 -20.02
N ARG A 15 3.54 -12.95 -19.51
CA ARG A 15 2.58 -13.93 -19.02
C ARG A 15 2.38 -15.06 -20.04
N PRO A 16 2.47 -16.34 -19.65
CA PRO A 16 2.20 -17.44 -20.57
C PRO A 16 0.73 -17.40 -21.04
N PRO A 17 0.42 -17.86 -22.26
CA PRO A 17 -0.94 -17.79 -22.82
C PRO A 17 -2.03 -18.44 -21.95
N GLU A 18 -1.65 -19.42 -21.13
CA GLU A 18 -2.57 -20.19 -20.27
C GLU A 18 -2.83 -19.54 -18.90
N ALA A 19 -2.17 -18.43 -18.58
CA ALA A 19 -2.33 -17.79 -17.29
C ALA A 19 -3.74 -17.21 -17.12
N GLN A 20 -4.40 -17.62 -16.05
CA GLN A 20 -5.74 -17.14 -15.75
C GLN A 20 -5.71 -15.69 -15.25
N PRO A 21 -6.66 -14.83 -15.69
CA PRO A 21 -6.83 -13.51 -15.12
C PRO A 21 -7.20 -13.57 -13.64
N CYS A 22 -6.65 -12.66 -12.85
CA CYS A 22 -7.06 -12.43 -11.47
C CYS A 22 -7.00 -10.94 -11.14
N ALA A 23 -7.69 -10.54 -10.07
CA ALA A 23 -7.58 -9.20 -9.51
C ALA A 23 -6.65 -9.23 -8.28
N LEU A 24 -5.85 -8.17 -8.11
CA LEU A 24 -5.10 -7.92 -6.90
C LEU A 24 -5.71 -6.71 -6.18
N LEU A 25 -6.08 -6.88 -4.92
CA LEU A 25 -6.49 -5.80 -4.03
C LEU A 25 -5.51 -5.71 -2.87
N VAL A 26 -4.91 -4.53 -2.67
CA VAL A 26 -4.03 -4.25 -1.53
C VAL A 26 -4.74 -3.25 -0.62
N ILE A 27 -5.07 -3.68 0.60
CA ILE A 27 -5.72 -2.84 1.62
C ILE A 27 -4.65 -2.32 2.57
N ASN A 28 -4.32 -1.03 2.46
CA ASN A 28 -3.31 -0.37 3.31
C ASN A 28 -3.99 0.40 4.44
N ILE A 29 -3.96 -0.15 5.65
CA ILE A 29 -4.71 0.35 6.81
C ILE A 29 -3.83 1.26 7.67
N CYS A 30 -4.31 2.48 7.93
CA CYS A 30 -3.66 3.42 8.85
C CYS A 30 -3.89 3.00 10.32
N SER A 31 -2.90 3.26 11.19
CA SER A 31 -3.03 3.12 12.65
C SER A 31 -3.50 1.73 13.15
N LEU A 32 -2.95 0.66 12.59
CA LEU A 32 -3.22 -0.71 13.01
C LEU A 32 -1.94 -1.51 13.23
N SER A 33 -1.62 -1.82 14.49
CA SER A 33 -0.54 -2.73 14.88
C SER A 33 -1.07 -3.88 15.74
N TRP A 34 -0.29 -4.95 15.89
CA TRP A 34 -0.62 -6.05 16.81
C TRP A 34 -0.79 -5.57 18.26
N SER A 35 -0.03 -4.55 18.67
CA SER A 35 -0.16 -3.94 20.00
C SER A 35 -1.53 -3.27 20.18
N ASP A 36 -2.05 -2.64 19.14
CA ASP A 36 -3.37 -1.98 19.19
C ASP A 36 -4.50 -3.02 19.24
N VAL A 37 -4.39 -4.09 18.44
CA VAL A 37 -5.36 -5.21 18.44
C VAL A 37 -5.41 -5.88 19.81
N GLU A 38 -4.26 -6.09 20.45
CA GLU A 38 -4.18 -6.63 21.81
C GLU A 38 -4.79 -5.67 22.83
N ALA A 39 -4.40 -4.40 22.83
CA ALA A 39 -4.91 -3.40 23.76
C ALA A 39 -6.43 -3.17 23.63
N ALA A 40 -6.98 -3.27 22.42
CA ALA A 40 -8.41 -3.17 22.16
C ALA A 40 -9.20 -4.46 22.48
N GLY A 41 -8.52 -5.56 22.83
CA GLY A 41 -9.17 -6.85 23.10
C GLY A 41 -9.72 -7.55 21.86
N LEU A 42 -9.17 -7.26 20.68
CA LEU A 42 -9.67 -7.74 19.38
C LEU A 42 -8.89 -8.93 18.81
N MET A 43 -8.03 -9.58 19.61
CA MET A 43 -7.21 -10.72 19.17
C MET A 43 -8.04 -11.93 18.72
N SER A 44 -9.27 -12.08 19.22
CA SER A 44 -10.20 -13.16 18.86
C SER A 44 -11.24 -12.74 17.81
N HIS A 45 -11.12 -11.55 17.22
CA HIS A 45 -12.05 -11.12 16.16
C HIS A 45 -11.98 -12.08 14.95
N PRO A 46 -13.12 -12.55 14.37
CA PRO A 46 -13.13 -13.59 13.34
C PRO A 46 -12.33 -13.26 12.08
N LEU A 47 -12.17 -11.98 11.76
CA LEU A 47 -11.34 -11.50 10.64
C LEU A 47 -9.99 -12.23 10.56
N TRP A 48 -9.30 -12.39 11.69
CA TRP A 48 -7.96 -12.99 11.72
C TRP A 48 -7.94 -14.46 11.34
N SER A 49 -9.05 -15.18 11.56
CA SER A 49 -9.17 -16.61 11.23
C SER A 49 -9.50 -16.88 9.76
N HIS A 50 -9.86 -15.86 8.98
CA HIS A 50 -10.23 -16.01 7.57
C HIS A 50 -9.05 -15.82 6.61
N PHE A 51 -7.88 -15.42 7.08
CA PHE A 51 -6.69 -15.26 6.23
C PHE A 51 -6.00 -16.61 5.96
N ASP A 52 -5.69 -16.87 4.70
CA ASP A 52 -4.84 -18.00 4.30
C ASP A 52 -3.40 -17.84 4.80
N ILE A 53 -2.89 -16.60 4.81
CA ILE A 53 -1.53 -16.26 5.25
C ILE A 53 -1.60 -15.05 6.18
N LEU A 54 -1.11 -15.21 7.42
CA LEU A 54 -1.09 -14.16 8.43
C LEU A 54 0.32 -13.97 9.01
N PHE A 55 0.94 -12.83 8.71
CA PHE A 55 2.28 -12.49 9.20
C PHE A 55 2.23 -12.02 10.66
N LYS A 56 2.93 -12.74 11.56
CA LYS A 56 3.01 -12.39 12.99
C LYS A 56 4.10 -11.37 13.32
N HIS A 57 5.09 -11.23 12.44
CA HIS A 57 6.25 -10.34 12.61
C HIS A 57 6.50 -9.50 11.36
N PHE A 58 5.45 -8.89 10.81
CA PHE A 58 5.58 -7.91 9.73
C PHE A 58 6.00 -6.55 10.31
N ASN A 59 7.01 -5.92 9.72
CA ASN A 59 7.50 -4.60 10.13
C ASN A 59 7.18 -3.56 9.06
N SER A 60 6.46 -2.50 9.41
CA SER A 60 6.12 -1.40 8.51
C SER A 60 7.35 -0.59 8.05
N GLY A 61 8.44 -0.63 8.82
CA GLY A 61 9.67 0.12 8.54
C GLY A 61 9.57 1.63 8.78
N THR A 62 8.44 2.10 9.31
CA THR A 62 8.14 3.50 9.64
C THR A 62 6.83 3.60 10.42
N SER A 63 6.63 4.67 11.18
CA SER A 63 5.38 4.99 11.89
C SER A 63 4.57 6.12 11.25
N TYR A 64 5.06 6.72 10.16
CA TYR A 64 4.36 7.78 9.42
C TYR A 64 3.66 7.23 8.16
N SER A 65 2.42 7.66 7.92
CA SER A 65 1.53 7.14 6.86
C SER A 65 2.10 7.31 5.45
N GLY A 66 2.60 8.51 5.13
CA GLY A 66 3.20 8.80 3.83
C GLY A 66 4.40 7.89 3.50
N PRO A 67 5.44 7.87 4.34
CA PRO A 67 6.55 6.92 4.23
C PRO A 67 6.11 5.45 4.18
N ALA A 68 5.07 5.05 4.91
CA ALA A 68 4.57 3.67 4.88
C ALA A 68 4.00 3.31 3.51
N ALA A 69 3.18 4.19 2.94
CA ALA A 69 2.62 4.02 1.60
C ALA A 69 3.72 3.99 0.52
N ILE A 70 4.71 4.89 0.59
CA ILE A 70 5.84 4.89 -0.36
C ILE A 70 6.61 3.56 -0.29
N ARG A 71 6.88 3.05 0.92
CA ARG A 71 7.56 1.76 1.11
C ARG A 71 6.77 0.60 0.51
N LEU A 72 5.45 0.57 0.71
CA LEU A 72 4.57 -0.44 0.14
C LEU A 72 4.56 -0.37 -1.40
N LEU A 73 4.41 0.83 -1.96
CA LEU A 73 4.38 1.02 -3.42
C LEU A 73 5.73 0.66 -4.07
N ARG A 74 6.84 0.78 -3.32
CA ARG A 74 8.19 0.37 -3.73
C ARG A 74 8.61 -1.03 -3.26
N ALA A 75 7.64 -1.90 -2.96
CA ALA A 75 7.90 -3.22 -2.34
C ALA A 75 8.71 -4.21 -3.21
N SER A 76 8.94 -3.92 -4.49
CA SER A 76 9.73 -4.82 -5.35
C SER A 76 11.25 -4.70 -5.14
N CYS A 77 11.69 -3.75 -4.32
CA CYS A 77 13.09 -3.58 -3.93
C CYS A 77 13.27 -3.67 -2.42
N GLY A 78 14.51 -3.92 -1.98
CA GLY A 78 14.84 -3.96 -0.56
C GLY A 78 14.76 -2.58 0.11
N GLN A 79 14.73 -2.61 1.44
CA GLN A 79 14.36 -1.45 2.26
C GLN A 79 15.32 -0.25 2.07
N PRO A 80 14.83 0.91 1.63
CA PRO A 80 15.63 2.14 1.56
C PRO A 80 15.69 2.87 2.91
N SER A 81 16.67 3.76 3.07
CA SER A 81 16.66 4.77 4.14
C SER A 81 15.48 5.74 3.96
N HIS A 82 15.11 6.46 5.02
CA HIS A 82 14.01 7.43 4.94
C HIS A 82 14.25 8.51 3.87
N THR A 83 15.45 9.11 3.84
CA THR A 83 15.81 10.11 2.82
C THR A 83 15.69 9.58 1.39
N ARG A 84 15.98 8.28 1.17
CA ARG A 84 15.88 7.63 -0.15
C ARG A 84 14.43 7.39 -0.61
N LEU A 85 13.44 7.48 0.28
CA LEU A 85 12.02 7.41 -0.12
C LEU A 85 11.61 8.62 -0.97
N TYR A 86 12.21 9.78 -0.71
CA TYR A 86 11.91 11.03 -1.39
C TYR A 86 12.81 11.33 -2.59
N GLN A 87 13.62 10.34 -2.98
CA GLN A 87 14.40 10.37 -4.22
C GLN A 87 13.79 9.37 -5.21
N PRO A 88 14.04 9.53 -6.52
CA PRO A 88 13.65 8.53 -7.51
C PRO A 88 14.22 7.14 -7.17
N ALA A 89 13.41 6.11 -7.34
CA ALA A 89 13.86 4.73 -7.31
C ALA A 89 13.95 4.17 -8.74
N ASP A 90 14.62 3.03 -8.90
CA ASP A 90 14.61 2.32 -10.18
C ASP A 90 13.19 1.84 -10.50
N ASN A 91 12.81 1.86 -11.78
CA ASN A 91 11.45 1.54 -12.24
C ASN A 91 10.99 0.13 -11.84
N GLU A 92 11.92 -0.80 -11.60
CA GLU A 92 11.63 -2.15 -11.14
C GLU A 92 11.25 -2.23 -9.65
N CYS A 93 11.38 -1.15 -8.89
CA CYS A 93 11.00 -1.13 -7.48
C CYS A 93 9.48 -0.92 -7.29
N TYR A 94 8.81 -0.30 -8.27
CA TYR A 94 7.40 0.07 -8.19
C TYR A 94 6.50 -1.15 -8.46
N LEU A 95 5.85 -1.65 -7.41
CA LEU A 95 5.03 -2.87 -7.45
C LEU A 95 3.94 -2.79 -8.53
N PHE A 96 3.18 -1.69 -8.55
CA PHE A 96 2.06 -1.55 -9.46
C PHE A 96 2.50 -1.31 -10.92
N ASP A 97 3.66 -0.71 -11.15
CA ASP A 97 4.22 -0.58 -12.52
C ASP A 97 4.68 -1.93 -13.05
N ASN A 98 5.27 -2.75 -12.18
CA ASN A 98 5.63 -4.12 -12.52
C ASN A 98 4.39 -4.96 -12.86
N LEU A 99 3.29 -4.83 -12.10
CA LEU A 99 2.02 -5.48 -12.40
C LEU A 99 1.40 -4.94 -13.70
N ALA A 100 1.48 -3.63 -13.96
CA ALA A 100 0.98 -3.04 -15.20
C ALA A 100 1.67 -3.61 -16.44
N LYS A 101 3.00 -3.84 -16.38
CA LYS A 101 3.75 -4.53 -17.45
C LYS A 101 3.27 -5.96 -17.71
N LEU A 102 2.61 -6.59 -16.74
CA LEU A 102 2.00 -7.93 -16.84
C LEU A 102 0.50 -7.89 -17.18
N GLY A 103 -0.04 -6.72 -17.55
CA GLY A 103 -1.42 -6.55 -18.00
C GLY A 103 -2.44 -6.28 -16.89
N PHE A 104 -2.01 -5.98 -15.66
CA PHE A 104 -2.93 -5.53 -14.62
C PHE A 104 -3.29 -4.06 -14.81
N ILE A 105 -4.58 -3.73 -14.65
CA ILE A 105 -5.05 -2.34 -14.66
C ILE A 105 -4.85 -1.77 -13.26
N GLN A 106 -4.23 -0.59 -13.17
CA GLN A 106 -4.06 0.12 -11.90
C GLN A 106 -5.32 0.89 -11.53
N HIS A 107 -5.69 0.84 -10.26
CA HIS A 107 -6.75 1.65 -9.66
C HIS A 107 -6.27 2.20 -8.32
N LEU A 108 -6.66 3.43 -8.00
CA LEU A 108 -6.39 4.07 -6.72
C LEU A 108 -7.71 4.39 -6.02
N MET A 109 -7.88 3.88 -4.81
CA MET A 109 -9.05 4.09 -3.97
C MET A 109 -8.61 4.48 -2.56
N MET A 110 -9.38 5.37 -1.95
CA MET A 110 -9.22 5.81 -0.56
C MET A 110 -10.61 6.00 0.03
N ASP A 111 -10.75 5.75 1.33
CA ASP A 111 -11.93 6.13 2.12
C ASP A 111 -11.86 7.61 2.57
N HIS A 112 -10.84 8.36 2.15
CA HIS A 112 -10.66 9.77 2.47
C HIS A 112 -10.15 10.54 1.23
N ASN A 113 -10.06 11.88 1.30
CA ASN A 113 -9.59 12.70 0.17
C ASN A 113 -8.05 12.67 -0.02
N GLY A 114 -7.29 12.33 1.02
CA GLY A 114 -5.83 12.22 0.99
C GLY A 114 -5.09 13.56 1.04
N GLU A 115 -5.76 14.65 1.40
CA GLU A 115 -5.17 15.99 1.44
C GLU A 115 -4.27 16.20 2.67
N PHE A 116 -4.68 15.69 3.84
CA PHE A 116 -3.92 15.88 5.06
C PHE A 116 -2.48 15.37 4.94
N GLY A 117 -1.55 16.18 5.45
CA GLY A 117 -0.11 15.87 5.38
C GLY A 117 0.43 15.74 3.96
N GLY A 118 -0.36 16.09 2.93
CA GLY A 118 0.00 15.87 1.53
C GLY A 118 0.03 14.39 1.15
N PHE A 119 -0.74 13.52 1.79
CA PHE A 119 -0.65 12.06 1.61
C PHE A 119 -0.82 11.62 0.14
N LEU A 120 -1.87 12.07 -0.55
CA LEU A 120 -2.11 11.72 -1.95
C LEU A 120 -1.00 12.26 -2.86
N LYS A 121 -0.41 13.42 -2.51
CA LYS A 121 0.73 13.98 -3.22
C LYS A 121 1.96 13.07 -3.08
N GLU A 122 2.29 12.60 -1.87
CA GLU A 122 3.40 11.65 -1.67
C GLU A 122 3.16 10.30 -2.38
N VAL A 123 1.93 9.79 -2.34
CA VAL A 123 1.53 8.56 -3.05
C VAL A 123 1.79 8.69 -4.56
N ARG A 124 1.49 9.85 -5.14
CA ARG A 124 1.77 10.15 -6.55
C ARG A 124 3.25 10.37 -6.81
N GLU A 125 3.86 11.37 -6.17
CA GLU A 125 5.21 11.84 -6.50
C GLU A 125 6.31 10.85 -6.09
N ASN A 126 6.18 10.21 -4.94
CA ASN A 126 7.19 9.30 -4.41
C ASN A 126 6.79 7.84 -4.55
N GLY A 127 5.50 7.54 -4.42
CA GLY A 127 4.95 6.19 -4.61
C GLY A 127 4.78 5.78 -6.07
N GLY A 128 4.76 6.72 -7.02
CA GLY A 128 4.61 6.44 -8.45
C GLY A 128 3.18 6.10 -8.89
N MET A 129 2.19 6.17 -8.00
CA MET A 129 0.80 5.83 -8.32
C MET A 129 0.12 6.99 -9.03
N GLN A 130 0.04 6.96 -10.36
CA GLN A 130 -0.56 8.03 -11.19
C GLN A 130 -2.02 7.79 -11.57
N SER A 131 -2.62 6.68 -11.10
CA SER A 131 -4.05 6.43 -11.35
C SER A 131 -4.90 7.52 -10.69
N GLU A 132 -5.96 7.93 -11.37
CA GLU A 132 -6.96 8.83 -10.78
C GLU A 132 -7.59 8.18 -9.55
N LEU A 133 -7.85 9.00 -8.54
CA LEU A 133 -8.61 8.56 -7.38
C LEU A 133 -10.03 8.23 -7.85
N MET A 134 -10.50 7.02 -7.54
CA MET A 134 -11.85 6.60 -7.88
C MET A 134 -12.90 7.57 -7.35
N ASN A 135 -13.99 7.75 -8.09
CA ASN A 135 -15.05 8.70 -7.74
C ASN A 135 -15.62 8.40 -6.35
N GLN A 136 -15.60 9.41 -5.47
CA GLN A 136 -16.14 9.34 -4.11
C GLN A 136 -17.51 10.03 -3.98
N SER A 137 -18.04 10.61 -5.06
CA SER A 137 -19.31 11.34 -5.04
C SER A 137 -20.46 10.41 -4.65
N GLY A 138 -21.21 10.78 -3.62
CA GLY A 138 -22.37 10.03 -3.13
C GLY A 138 -22.05 8.88 -2.17
N LEU A 139 -20.78 8.67 -1.81
CA LEU A 139 -20.43 7.71 -0.75
C LEU A 139 -20.92 8.21 0.62
N PRO A 140 -21.46 7.32 1.47
CA PRO A 140 -21.85 7.68 2.82
C PRO A 140 -20.62 7.99 3.68
N THR A 141 -20.71 9.02 4.51
CA THR A 141 -19.66 9.37 5.48
C THR A 141 -19.85 8.56 6.76
N ALA A 142 -18.86 7.75 7.11
CA ALA A 142 -18.82 6.97 8.34
C ALA A 142 -18.32 7.83 9.53
N LEU A 143 -17.27 8.63 9.31
CA LEU A 143 -16.64 9.49 10.32
C LEU A 143 -16.20 10.83 9.71
N LEU A 144 -15.93 11.82 10.56
CA LEU A 144 -15.12 12.98 10.20
C LEU A 144 -13.70 12.78 10.71
N SER A 145 -12.73 13.06 9.85
CA SER A 145 -11.31 12.95 10.19
C SER A 145 -10.83 14.12 11.07
N PHE A 146 -9.57 14.08 11.50
CA PHE A 146 -8.98 15.11 12.36
C PHE A 146 -8.87 16.50 11.67
N ASP A 147 -8.90 16.58 10.34
CA ASP A 147 -8.91 17.84 9.59
C ASP A 147 -10.32 18.26 9.16
N GLY A 148 -11.34 17.50 9.58
CA GLY A 148 -12.75 17.73 9.27
C GLY A 148 -13.21 17.18 7.93
N SER A 149 -12.31 16.57 7.14
CA SER A 149 -12.70 15.90 5.88
C SER A 149 -13.47 14.59 6.13
N PRO A 150 -14.30 14.13 5.17
CA PRO A 150 -15.02 12.87 5.30
C PRO A 150 -14.08 11.65 5.32
N VAL A 151 -14.42 10.69 6.16
CA VAL A 151 -14.01 9.28 6.03
C VAL A 151 -15.24 8.48 5.63
N TYR A 152 -15.19 7.84 4.47
CA TYR A 152 -16.28 7.08 3.87
C TYR A 152 -16.37 5.66 4.42
N ASP A 153 -17.55 5.04 4.28
CA ASP A 153 -17.80 3.62 4.58
C ASP A 153 -17.21 2.67 3.52
#